data_AF-A0A2W6Z9E3-F1
#
_entry.id   AF-A0A2W6Z9E3-F1
#
_cell.length_a   1.000
_cell.length_b   1.000
_cell.length_c   1.000
_cell.angle_alpha   90.00
_cell.angle_beta   90.00
_cell.angle_gamma   90.00
#
_symmetry.space_group_name_H-M   'P 1'
#
loop_
_entity.id
_entity.type
_entity.pdbx_description
1 polymer ?
#
loop_
_entity_poly.entity_id
_entity_poly.type
_entity_poly.pdbx_seq_one_letter_code
_entity_poly.pdbx_strand_id
1 'polypeptide(L)' 'MTIQQIESAILELPPSEFRKVIDWLLDLDYQRWDEELESDIESGKLDFLAQEAIEDFENGFCKQI' A
#
# COMPACT_ATOMS: atom_id res chain seq x y z
N MET A 1 -6.55 -24.02 12.15
CA MET A 1 -5.72 -23.85 10.95
C MET A 1 -4.54 -22.98 11.34
N THR A 2 -3.32 -23.47 11.23
CA THR A 2 -2.10 -22.71 11.54
C THR A 2 -1.56 -22.03 10.29
N ILE A 3 -0.69 -21.04 10.45
CA ILE A 3 -0.01 -20.38 9.31
C ILE A 3 0.77 -21.42 8.49
N GLN A 4 1.46 -22.35 9.14
CA GLN A 4 2.20 -23.42 8.46
C GLN A 4 1.30 -24.31 7.61
N GLN A 5 0.05 -24.55 8.04
CA GLN A 5 -0.92 -25.31 7.24
C GLN A 5 -1.36 -24.53 5.99
N ILE A 6 -1.51 -23.21 6.09
CA ILE A 6 -1.85 -22.34 4.96
C ILE A 6 -0.68 -22.27 3.98
N GLU A 7 0.54 -22.05 4.48
CA GLU A 7 1.77 -22.04 3.66
C GLU A 7 1.93 -23.35 2.90
N SER A 8 1.76 -24.49 3.58
CA SER A 8 1.84 -25.81 2.95
C SER A 8 0.77 -25.97 1.86
N ALA A 9 -0.46 -25.56 2.12
CA ALA A 9 -1.54 -25.62 1.13
C ALA A 9 -1.26 -24.73 -0.09
N ILE A 10 -0.68 -23.54 0.10
CA ILE A 10 -0.30 -22.63 -0.99
C ILE A 10 0.79 -23.24 -1.87
N LEU A 11 1.78 -23.92 -1.26
CA LEU A 11 2.88 -24.57 -1.99
C LEU A 11 2.41 -25.76 -2.84
N GLU A 12 1.29 -26.39 -2.48
CA GLU A 12 0.69 -27.50 -3.23
C GLU A 12 -0.20 -27.04 -4.40
N LEU A 13 -0.46 -25.73 -4.54
CA LEU A 13 -1.33 -25.22 -5.59
C LEU A 13 -0.69 -25.34 -6.98
N PRO A 14 -1.49 -25.68 -8.02
CA PRO A 14 -1.05 -25.53 -9.39
C PRO A 14 -0.79 -24.04 -9.72
N PRO A 15 0.07 -23.74 -10.70
CA PRO A 15 0.52 -22.36 -10.97
C PRO A 15 -0.62 -21.34 -11.17
N SER A 16 -1.74 -21.76 -11.77
CA SER A 16 -2.91 -20.89 -12.00
C SER A 16 -3.64 -20.51 -10.72
N GLU A 17 -3.76 -21.44 -9.76
CA GLU A 17 -4.42 -21.16 -8.48
C GLU A 17 -3.49 -20.40 -7.55
N PHE A 18 -2.19 -20.71 -7.57
CA PHE A 18 -1.18 -19.91 -6.88
C PHE A 18 -1.23 -18.44 -7.33
N ARG A 19 -1.28 -18.19 -8.65
CA ARG A 19 -1.41 -16.83 -9.22
C ARG A 19 -2.62 -16.09 -8.64
N LYS A 20 -3.79 -16.72 -8.56
CA LYS A 20 -5.00 -16.12 -7.98
C LYS A 20 -4.82 -15.77 -6.50
N VAL A 21 -4.14 -16.61 -5.73
CA VAL A 21 -3.85 -16.33 -4.31
C VAL A 21 -2.96 -15.10 -4.19
N ILE A 22 -1.92 -14.99 -5.02
CA ILE A 22 -1.04 -13.82 -5.02
C ILE A 22 -1.78 -12.56 -5.42
N ASP A 23 -2.59 -12.61 -6.48
CA ASP A 23 -3.32 -11.44 -6.97
C ASP A 23 -4.32 -10.96 -5.90
N TRP A 24 -5.04 -11.88 -5.25
CA TRP A 24 -5.92 -11.55 -4.13
C TRP A 24 -5.18 -10.96 -2.92
N LEU A 25 -4.00 -11.49 -2.58
CA LEU A 25 -3.19 -10.95 -1.46
C LEU A 25 -2.72 -9.52 -1.75
N LEU A 26 -2.33 -9.23 -2.99
CA LEU A 26 -1.94 -7.88 -3.40
C LEU A 26 -3.13 -6.92 -3.32
N ASP A 27 -4.30 -7.33 -3.81
CA ASP A 27 -5.51 -6.51 -3.71
C ASP A 27 -5.87 -6.19 -2.25
N LEU A 28 -5.72 -7.17 -1.35
CA LEU A 28 -5.95 -6.97 0.09
C LEU A 28 -4.91 -6.02 0.71
N ASP A 29 -3.65 -6.13 0.30
CA ASP A 29 -2.57 -5.25 0.77
C ASP A 29 -2.81 -3.81 0.32
N TYR A 30 -3.22 -3.61 -0.93
CA TYR A 30 -3.61 -2.29 -1.44
C TYR A 30 -4.78 -1.69 -0.67
N GLN A 31 -5.83 -2.49 -0.39
CA GLN A 31 -6.97 -2.00 0.41
C GLN A 31 -6.56 -1.56 1.81
N ARG A 32 -5.69 -2.32 2.47
CA ARG A 32 -5.17 -1.95 3.79
C ARG A 32 -4.30 -0.71 3.75
N TRP A 33 -3.49 -0.58 2.70
CA TRP A 33 -2.67 0.60 2.50
C TRP A 33 -3.54 1.85 2.26
N ASP A 34 -4.63 1.74 1.50
CA ASP A 34 -5.60 2.83 1.33
C ASP A 34 -6.21 3.25 2.68
N GLU A 35 -6.64 2.28 3.51
CA GLU A 35 -7.17 2.55 4.86
C GLU A 35 -6.14 3.23 5.78
N GLU A 36 -4.89 2.75 5.77
CA GLU A 36 -3.80 3.34 6.55
C GLU A 36 -3.47 4.75 6.07
N LEU A 37 -3.43 4.97 4.76
CA LEU A 37 -3.19 6.27 4.16
C LEU A 37 -4.28 7.27 4.55
N GLU A 38 -5.55 6.89 4.46
CA GLU A 38 -6.68 7.72 4.88
C GLU A 38 -6.57 8.09 6.37
N SER A 39 -6.28 7.12 7.24
CA SER A 39 -6.07 7.38 8.67
C SER A 39 -4.87 8.30 8.95
N ASP A 40 -3.78 8.14 8.20
CA ASP A 40 -2.59 8.98 8.33
C ASP A 40 -2.87 10.43 7.86
N ILE A 41 -3.70 10.61 6.83
CA ILE A 41 -4.20 11.92 6.39
C ILE A 41 -5.09 12.54 7.49
N GLU A 42 -6.08 11.81 8.00
CA GLU A 42 -7.02 12.32 9.00
C GLU A 42 -6.32 12.70 10.32
N SER A 43 -5.24 12.00 10.66
CA SER A 43 -4.44 12.30 11.86
C SER A 43 -3.46 13.46 11.68
N GLY A 44 -3.34 14.03 10.47
CA GLY A 44 -2.39 15.11 10.15
C GLY A 44 -0.93 14.63 10.10
N LYS A 45 -0.68 13.32 10.13
CA LYS A 45 0.68 12.75 10.13
C LYS A 45 1.44 13.09 8.84
N LEU A 46 0.73 13.32 7.74
CA LEU A 46 1.30 13.65 6.44
C LEU A 46 1.35 15.15 6.15
N ASP A 47 0.92 16.02 7.08
CA ASP A 47 0.89 17.48 6.88
C ASP A 47 2.28 18.06 6.57
N PHE A 48 3.34 17.44 7.09
CA PHE A 48 4.71 17.88 6.81
C PHE A 48 5.09 17.74 5.33
N LEU A 49 4.56 16.74 4.62
CA LEU A 49 4.80 16.56 3.19
C LEU A 49 4.08 17.64 2.37
N ALA A 50 2.88 18.03 2.79
CA ALA A 50 2.16 19.13 2.17
C ALA A 50 2.93 20.46 2.36
N GLN A 51 3.45 20.69 3.56
CA GLN A 51 4.26 21.88 3.85
C GLN A 51 5.56 21.90 3.04
N GLU A 52 6.27 20.78 2.96
CA GLU A 52 7.49 20.64 2.14
C GLU A 52 7.21 20.94 0.67
N ALA A 53 6.13 20.40 0.10
CA ALA A 53 5.76 20.65 -1.28
C ALA A 53 5.42 22.13 -1.57
N ILE A 54 4.81 22.83 -0.62
CA ILE A 54 4.54 24.27 -0.71
C ILE A 54 5.86 25.06 -0.69
N GLU A 55 6.75 24.75 0.25
CA GLU A 55 8.06 25.41 0.36
C GLU A 55 8.90 25.20 -0.91
N ASP A 56 8.90 23.99 -1.47
CA ASP A 56 9.60 23.69 -2.71
C ASP A 56 9.04 24.46 -3.91
N PHE A 57 7.72 24.64 -3.96
CA PHE A 57 7.08 25.46 -4.99
C PHE A 57 7.45 26.94 -4.84
N GLU A 58 7.39 27.48 -3.62
CA GLU A 58 7.75 28.87 -3.33
C GLU A 58 9.23 29.17 -3.63
N ASN A 59 10.12 28.21 -3.40
CA ASN A 59 11.53 28.31 -3.71
C ASN A 59 11.87 28.05 -5.19
N GLY A 60 10.88 27.71 -6.02
CA GLY A 60 11.05 27.46 -7.44
C GLY A 60 11.72 26.12 -7.77
N PHE A 61 11.76 25.18 -6.83
CA PHE A 61 12.22 23.81 -7.06
C PHE A 61 11.17 22.97 -7.81
N CYS A 62 9.90 23.39 -7.75
CA CYS A 62 8.78 22.78 -8.45
C CYS A 62 8.04 23.81 -9.32
N LYS A 63 7.33 23.35 -10.37
CA LYS A 63 6.53 24.21 -11.26
C LYS A 63 5.20 23.52 -11.61
N GLN A 64 4.18 24.32 -11.92
CA GLN A 64 2.94 23.78 -12.51
C GLN A 64 3.25 23.08 -13.84
N ILE A 65 2.52 21.99 -14.08
CA ILE A 65 2.58 21.19 -15.31
C ILE A 65 1.92 21.96 -16.46
#